data_AF-A0A6I3FAB6-F1
#
_entry.id   AF-A0A6I3FAB6-F1
#
_cell.length_a   1.000
_cell.length_b   1.000
_cell.length_c   1.000
_cell.angle_alpha   90.00
_cell.angle_beta   90.00
_cell.angle_gamma   90.00
#
_symmetry.space_group_name_H-M   'P 1'
#
loop_
_entity.id
_entity.type
_entity.pdbx_description
1 polymer ?
#
loop_
_entity_poly.entity_id
_entity_poly.type
_entity_poly.pdbx_seq_one_letter_code
_entity_poly.pdbx_strand_id
1 'polypeptide(L)'
;MCTMALIQSFLRTTTNSWRSQNWPLRIMRLWLGITWIYAGWYKASDEGFLTRGSATFIGTELSGYAARSPLGDFAFNKLIEHSIQVGVFVMVSEFAIGIATLLWVAPTLAAFGGFSMSLGLWLASSFHVNPYFLASDTTYAVLWLSYFLLILGNGRRRDVSVNRRGAMRVAIVGVLAIGAAALG
;
A
#
# COMPACT_ATOMS: atom_id res chain seq x y z
N MET A 1 12.23 15.34 -26.42
CA MET A 1 13.25 14.26 -26.43
C MET A 1 13.57 13.71 -25.03
N CYS A 2 13.71 14.54 -23.98
CA CYS A 2 14.10 14.08 -22.64
C CYS A 2 13.06 13.18 -21.94
N THR A 3 11.76 13.43 -22.13
CA THR A 3 10.65 12.64 -21.55
C THR A 3 10.56 11.22 -22.09
N MET A 4 10.74 11.04 -23.40
CA MET A 4 10.68 9.73 -24.03
C MET A 4 11.84 8.82 -23.60
N ALA A 5 13.05 9.38 -23.47
CA ALA A 5 14.21 8.66 -22.94
C ALA A 5 14.00 8.24 -21.47
N LEU A 6 13.35 9.09 -20.65
CA LEU A 6 13.03 8.77 -19.26
C LEU A 6 12.04 7.60 -19.17
N ILE A 7 10.98 7.61 -19.96
CA ILE A 7 9.98 6.53 -20.02
C ILE A 7 10.63 5.22 -20.45
N GLN A 8 11.43 5.22 -21.53
CA GLN A 8 12.13 4.01 -21.97
C GLN A 8 13.09 3.47 -20.91
N SER A 9 13.81 4.34 -20.20
CA SER A 9 14.70 3.94 -19.10
C SER A 9 13.95 3.31 -17.93
N PHE A 10 12.75 3.84 -17.65
CA PHE A 10 11.87 3.35 -16.61
C PHE A 10 11.36 1.95 -16.96
N LEU A 11 10.76 1.80 -18.15
CA LEU A 11 10.25 0.53 -18.65
C LEU A 11 11.34 -0.54 -18.66
N ARG A 12 12.54 -0.23 -19.18
CA ARG A 12 13.68 -1.18 -19.16
C ARG A 12 14.04 -1.61 -17.74
N THR A 13 14.02 -0.68 -16.77
CA THR A 13 14.34 -1.01 -15.38
C THR A 13 13.28 -1.95 -14.80
N THR A 14 12.00 -1.65 -15.03
CA THR A 14 10.90 -2.49 -14.57
C THR A 14 10.97 -3.87 -15.21
N THR A 15 11.12 -3.99 -16.53
CA THR A 15 11.21 -5.29 -17.22
C THR A 15 12.42 -6.10 -16.77
N ASN A 16 13.58 -5.45 -16.61
CA ASN A 16 14.79 -6.13 -16.13
C ASN A 16 14.61 -6.63 -14.70
N SER A 17 13.94 -5.85 -13.83
CA SER A 17 13.66 -6.27 -12.46
C SER A 17 12.85 -7.57 -12.42
N TRP A 18 11.80 -7.67 -13.23
CA TRP A 18 10.96 -8.87 -13.32
C TRP A 18 11.78 -10.06 -13.81
N ARG A 19 12.61 -9.88 -14.85
CA ARG A 19 13.47 -10.95 -15.36
C ARG A 19 14.53 -11.42 -14.36
N SER A 20 15.05 -10.52 -13.52
CA SER A 20 16.09 -10.86 -12.54
C SER A 20 15.56 -11.55 -11.27
N GLN A 21 14.26 -11.51 -11.00
CA GLN A 21 13.68 -12.11 -9.80
C GLN A 21 13.43 -13.61 -9.98
N ASN A 22 13.65 -14.37 -8.90
CA ASN A 22 13.26 -15.78 -8.80
C ASN A 22 11.73 -15.92 -8.85
N TRP A 23 11.24 -17.06 -9.30
CA TRP A 23 9.81 -17.32 -9.51
C TRP A 23 8.92 -17.04 -8.28
N PRO A 24 9.27 -17.46 -7.04
CA PRO A 24 8.43 -17.18 -5.87
C PRO A 24 8.24 -15.68 -5.60
N LEU A 25 9.32 -14.89 -5.77
CA LEU A 25 9.27 -13.45 -5.60
C LEU A 25 8.37 -12.77 -6.65
N ARG A 26 8.33 -13.29 -7.88
CA ARG A 26 7.46 -12.76 -8.92
C ARG A 26 5.99 -13.00 -8.60
N ILE A 27 5.64 -14.21 -8.16
CA ILE A 27 4.27 -14.54 -7.77
C ILE A 27 3.84 -13.63 -6.62
N MET A 28 4.66 -13.53 -5.58
CA MET A 28 4.31 -12.73 -4.40
C MET A 28 4.19 -11.23 -4.74
N ARG A 29 5.08 -10.73 -5.59
CA ARG A 29 5.03 -9.35 -6.10
C ARG A 29 3.77 -9.08 -6.93
N LEU A 30 3.38 -10.01 -7.81
CA LEU A 30 2.14 -9.90 -8.59
C LEU A 30 0.93 -9.91 -7.67
N TRP A 31 0.84 -10.89 -6.77
CA TRP A 31 -0.27 -11.05 -5.85
C TRP A 31 -0.44 -9.80 -4.98
N LEU A 32 0.60 -9.40 -4.26
CA LEU A 32 0.56 -8.22 -3.38
C LEU A 32 0.25 -6.95 -4.17
N GLY A 33 0.90 -6.76 -5.31
CA GLY A 33 0.71 -5.56 -6.13
C GLY A 33 -0.69 -5.43 -6.71
N ILE A 34 -1.23 -6.51 -7.30
CA ILE A 34 -2.56 -6.52 -7.91
C ILE A 34 -3.64 -6.37 -6.85
N THR A 35 -3.56 -7.14 -5.76
CA THR A 35 -4.58 -7.09 -4.71
C THR A 35 -4.66 -5.73 -4.04
N TRP A 36 -3.53 -5.04 -3.89
CA TRP A 36 -3.49 -3.69 -3.34
C TRP A 36 -4.09 -2.63 -4.28
N ILE A 37 -3.83 -2.73 -5.58
CA ILE A 37 -4.49 -1.88 -6.58
C ILE A 37 -6.00 -2.17 -6.59
N TYR A 38 -6.40 -3.44 -6.52
CA TYR A 38 -7.80 -3.83 -6.45
C TYR A 38 -8.49 -3.30 -5.18
N ALA A 39 -7.82 -3.36 -4.02
CA ALA A 39 -8.34 -2.82 -2.76
C ALA A 39 -8.55 -1.30 -2.84
N GLY A 40 -7.59 -0.58 -3.41
CA GLY A 40 -7.70 0.87 -3.64
C GLY A 40 -8.84 1.19 -4.61
N TRP A 41 -8.98 0.41 -5.68
CA TRP A 41 -10.05 0.57 -6.67
C TRP A 41 -11.44 0.32 -6.09
N TYR A 42 -11.57 -0.74 -5.28
CA TYR A 42 -12.81 -1.05 -4.58
C TYR A 42 -13.25 0.11 -3.66
N LYS A 43 -12.30 0.77 -2.99
CA LYS A 43 -12.58 1.94 -2.15
C LYS A 43 -12.90 3.20 -2.94
N ALA A 44 -12.23 3.42 -4.07
CA ALA A 44 -12.45 4.57 -4.92
C ALA A 44 -13.86 4.54 -5.55
N SER A 45 -14.28 3.37 -6.03
CA SER A 45 -15.59 3.18 -6.65
C SER A 45 -16.77 3.03 -5.67
N ASP A 46 -16.53 3.08 -4.36
CA ASP A 46 -17.59 3.13 -3.36
C ASP A 46 -17.91 4.60 -3.02
N GLU A 47 -19.00 5.12 -3.59
CA GLU A 47 -19.51 6.48 -3.33
C GLU A 47 -19.78 6.73 -1.83
N GLY A 48 -20.01 5.66 -1.05
CA GLY A 48 -20.25 5.71 0.39
C GLY A 48 -18.98 5.79 1.23
N PHE A 49 -17.82 5.41 0.69
CA PHE A 49 -16.58 5.25 1.47
C PHE A 49 -16.12 6.54 2.15
N LEU A 50 -16.26 7.69 1.46
CA LEU A 50 -15.91 9.02 1.96
C LEU A 50 -17.12 9.85 2.42
N THR A 51 -18.33 9.31 2.30
CA THR A 51 -19.57 10.05 2.55
C THR A 51 -20.05 9.83 3.98
N ARG A 52 -20.01 10.90 4.81
CA ARG A 52 -20.52 10.87 6.18
C ARG A 52 -21.98 10.43 6.21
N GLY A 53 -22.28 9.40 7.01
CA GLY A 53 -23.63 8.84 7.16
C GLY A 53 -23.94 7.66 6.24
N SER A 54 -23.04 7.27 5.32
CA SER A 54 -23.16 6.02 4.57
C SER A 54 -22.88 4.81 5.46
N ALA A 55 -23.49 3.67 5.13
CA ALA A 55 -23.22 2.38 5.77
C ALA A 55 -21.77 1.91 5.57
N THR A 56 -21.13 2.31 4.47
CA THR A 56 -19.74 1.97 4.14
C THR A 56 -18.74 3.08 4.48
N PHE A 57 -19.18 4.11 5.23
CA PHE A 57 -18.32 5.23 5.56
C PHE A 57 -17.14 4.81 6.44
N ILE A 58 -15.92 5.17 6.02
CA ILE A 58 -14.71 4.82 6.77
C ILE A 58 -14.70 5.36 8.19
N GLY A 59 -15.35 6.49 8.46
CA GLY A 59 -15.46 7.01 9.84
C GLY A 59 -16.32 6.13 10.74
N THR A 60 -17.32 5.44 10.19
CA THR A 60 -18.11 4.44 10.92
C THR A 60 -17.25 3.22 11.24
N GLU A 61 -16.44 2.75 10.29
CA GLU A 61 -15.47 1.68 10.51
C GLU A 61 -14.42 2.07 11.57
N LEU A 62 -13.78 3.23 11.40
CA LEU A 62 -12.81 3.81 12.35
C LEU A 62 -13.40 3.97 13.76
N SER A 63 -14.67 4.37 13.89
CA SER A 63 -15.33 4.47 15.19
C SER A 63 -15.57 3.09 15.83
N GLY A 64 -15.93 2.09 15.02
CA GLY A 64 -16.05 0.69 15.45
C GLY A 64 -14.71 0.02 15.76
N TYR A 65 -13.61 0.56 15.21
CA TYR A 65 -12.23 0.17 15.51
C TYR A 65 -11.73 0.82 16.80
N ALA A 66 -12.00 2.11 17.02
CA ALA A 66 -11.64 2.83 18.24
C ALA A 66 -12.18 2.13 19.50
N ALA A 67 -13.45 1.72 19.47
CA ALA A 67 -14.09 1.01 20.58
C ALA A 67 -13.47 -0.36 20.91
N ARG A 68 -12.64 -0.92 20.01
CA ARG A 68 -12.11 -2.28 20.08
C ARG A 68 -10.61 -2.35 19.75
N SER A 69 -9.86 -1.26 19.72
CA SER A 69 -8.44 -1.28 19.36
C SER A 69 -7.54 -1.12 20.59
N PRO A 70 -6.43 -1.87 20.70
CA PRO A 70 -5.42 -1.66 21.74
C PRO A 70 -4.68 -0.31 21.62
N LEU A 71 -4.78 0.37 20.48
CA LEU A 71 -4.06 1.62 20.21
C LEU A 71 -4.64 2.84 20.97
N GLY A 72 -5.71 2.65 21.73
CA GLY A 72 -6.27 3.62 22.67
C GLY A 72 -7.08 4.73 22.01
N ASP A 73 -8.05 5.26 22.76
CA ASP A 73 -8.99 6.29 22.31
C ASP A 73 -8.30 7.56 21.79
N PHE A 74 -7.12 7.91 22.31
CA PHE A 74 -6.41 9.14 21.96
C PHE A 74 -5.91 9.16 20.50
N ALA A 75 -5.41 8.04 19.98
CA ALA A 75 -4.95 7.95 18.60
C ALA A 75 -6.14 7.96 17.62
N PHE A 76 -7.23 7.28 18.00
CA PHE A 76 -8.44 7.17 17.17
C PHE A 76 -9.28 8.44 17.17
N ASN A 77 -9.38 9.19 18.26
CA ASN A 77 -10.18 10.43 18.29
C ASN A 77 -9.73 11.43 17.22
N LYS A 78 -8.43 11.58 16.99
CA LYS A 78 -7.90 12.41 15.89
C LYS A 78 -8.17 11.83 14.50
N LEU A 79 -8.09 10.50 14.37
CA LEU A 79 -8.36 9.79 13.11
C LEU A 79 -9.85 9.84 12.73
N ILE A 80 -10.75 9.79 13.71
CA ILE A 80 -12.20 9.90 13.51
C ILE A 80 -12.57 11.31 13.07
N GLU A 81 -12.01 12.34 13.73
CA GLU A 81 -12.23 13.75 13.39
C GLU A 81 -11.81 14.05 11.94
N HIS A 82 -10.74 13.41 11.47
CA HIS A 82 -10.21 13.55 10.11
C HIS A 82 -10.49 12.30 9.23
N SER A 83 -11.56 11.56 9.50
CA SER A 83 -11.87 10.27 8.86
C SER A 83 -11.86 10.29 7.33
N ILE A 84 -12.34 11.38 6.71
CA ILE A 84 -12.27 11.56 5.24
C ILE A 84 -10.81 11.62 4.76
N GLN A 85 -9.95 12.38 5.45
CA GLN A 85 -8.54 12.50 5.07
C GLN A 85 -7.81 11.17 5.28
N VAL A 86 -8.14 10.45 6.36
CA VAL A 86 -7.61 9.11 6.62
C VAL A 86 -8.04 8.15 5.51
N GLY A 87 -9.31 8.18 5.08
CA GLY A 87 -9.78 7.34 3.98
C GLY A 87 -9.13 7.64 2.64
N VAL A 88 -8.98 8.92 2.29
CA VAL A 88 -8.22 9.33 1.09
C VAL A 88 -6.77 8.86 1.20
N PHE A 89 -6.13 9.01 2.37
CA PHE A 89 -4.77 8.56 2.59
C PHE A 89 -4.62 7.05 2.44
N VAL A 90 -5.53 6.26 3.01
CA VAL A 90 -5.56 4.78 2.89
C VAL A 90 -5.69 4.39 1.41
N MET A 91 -6.68 4.94 0.72
CA MET A 91 -6.98 4.65 -0.68
C MET A 91 -5.80 4.99 -1.61
N VAL A 92 -5.23 6.19 -1.49
CA VAL A 92 -4.07 6.60 -2.30
C VAL A 92 -2.84 5.76 -1.94
N SER A 93 -2.64 5.44 -0.67
CA SER A 93 -1.52 4.59 -0.23
C SER A 93 -1.63 3.18 -0.77
N GLU A 94 -2.83 2.61 -0.85
CA GLU A 94 -3.06 1.28 -1.42
C GLU A 94 -2.65 1.22 -2.90
N PHE A 95 -3.09 2.19 -3.70
CA PHE A 95 -2.63 2.32 -5.08
C PHE A 95 -1.12 2.55 -5.17
N ALA A 96 -0.58 3.47 -4.37
CA ALA A 96 0.85 3.81 -4.42
C ALA A 96 1.74 2.60 -4.10
N ILE A 97 1.41 1.85 -3.04
CA ILE A 97 2.16 0.65 -2.63
C ILE A 97 2.02 -0.46 -3.68
N GLY A 98 0.81 -0.69 -4.21
CA GLY A 98 0.58 -1.69 -5.26
C GLY A 98 1.35 -1.37 -6.54
N ILE A 99 1.23 -0.15 -7.06
CA ILE A 99 1.93 0.33 -8.26
C ILE A 99 3.45 0.34 -8.05
N ALA A 100 3.94 0.85 -6.92
CA ALA A 100 5.37 0.85 -6.60
C ALA A 100 5.95 -0.57 -6.59
N THR A 101 5.20 -1.52 -6.01
CA THR A 101 5.57 -2.94 -5.94
C THR A 101 5.61 -3.55 -7.34
N LEU A 102 4.60 -3.33 -8.19
CA LEU A 102 4.57 -3.85 -9.56
C LEU A 102 5.62 -3.20 -10.48
N LEU A 103 5.98 -1.93 -10.26
CA LEU A 103 6.95 -1.21 -11.09
C LEU A 103 8.40 -1.29 -10.60
N TRP A 104 8.65 -1.91 -9.44
CA TRP A 104 9.96 -1.98 -8.77
C TRP A 104 10.51 -0.61 -8.37
N VAL A 105 9.63 0.30 -7.97
CA VAL A 105 10.00 1.63 -7.51
C VAL A 105 10.15 1.59 -6.00
N ALA A 106 11.36 1.88 -5.50
CA ALA A 106 11.69 1.81 -4.08
C ALA A 106 11.13 0.54 -3.39
N PRO A 107 11.46 -0.67 -3.88
CA PRO A 107 10.77 -1.91 -3.51
C PRO A 107 10.86 -2.25 -2.01
N THR A 108 11.93 -1.84 -1.33
CA THR A 108 12.06 -1.97 0.13
C THR A 108 11.08 -1.08 0.87
N LEU A 109 10.93 0.19 0.45
CA LEU A 109 9.97 1.12 1.05
C LEU A 109 8.53 0.73 0.72
N ALA A 110 8.25 0.27 -0.50
CA ALA A 110 6.93 -0.22 -0.87
C ALA A 110 6.53 -1.45 -0.02
N ALA A 111 7.44 -2.41 0.14
CA ALA A 111 7.20 -3.60 0.94
C ALA A 111 7.03 -3.27 2.44
N PHE A 112 7.86 -2.36 2.96
CA PHE A 112 7.73 -1.87 4.34
C PHE A 112 6.41 -1.11 4.54
N GLY A 113 6.04 -0.23 3.61
CA GLY A 113 4.78 0.51 3.64
C GLY A 113 3.56 -0.42 3.65
N GLY A 114 3.54 -1.42 2.77
CA GLY A 114 2.50 -2.45 2.76
C GLY A 114 2.42 -3.21 4.09
N PHE A 115 3.56 -3.58 4.67
CA PHE A 115 3.62 -4.21 5.99
C PHE A 115 3.08 -3.31 7.10
N SER A 116 3.58 -2.08 7.21
CA SER A 116 3.16 -1.12 8.24
C SER A 116 1.68 -0.82 8.17
N MET A 117 1.15 -0.68 6.96
CA MET A 117 -0.27 -0.40 6.73
C MET A 117 -1.14 -1.62 7.08
N SER A 118 -0.80 -2.84 6.64
CA SER A 118 -1.52 -4.06 7.05
C SER A 118 -1.44 -4.30 8.55
N LEU A 119 -0.30 -4.03 9.19
CA LEU A 119 -0.15 -4.13 10.64
C LEU A 119 -1.02 -3.11 11.37
N GLY A 120 -1.06 -1.86 10.87
CA GLY A 120 -1.92 -0.81 11.40
C GLY A 120 -3.40 -1.18 11.30
N LEU A 121 -3.84 -1.67 10.14
CA LEU A 121 -5.21 -2.15 9.93
C LEU A 121 -5.55 -3.33 10.84
N TRP A 122 -4.63 -4.28 11.03
CA TRP A 122 -4.84 -5.39 11.96
C TRP A 122 -5.00 -4.89 13.41
N LEU A 123 -4.11 -4.03 13.89
CA LEU A 123 -4.18 -3.46 15.24
C LEU A 123 -5.44 -2.59 15.43
N ALA A 124 -5.91 -1.94 14.37
CA ALA A 124 -7.09 -1.11 14.38
C ALA A 124 -8.39 -1.93 14.35
N SER A 125 -8.55 -2.75 13.33
CA SER A 125 -9.81 -3.41 12.99
C SER A 125 -9.96 -4.78 13.62
N SER A 126 -8.92 -5.58 13.49
CA SER A 126 -9.06 -7.04 13.53
C SER A 126 -8.29 -7.70 14.67
N PHE A 127 -7.77 -6.91 15.63
CA PHE A 127 -6.95 -7.39 16.73
C PHE A 127 -7.70 -8.36 17.65
N HIS A 128 -8.99 -8.12 17.88
CA HIS A 128 -9.83 -8.93 18.77
C HIS A 128 -10.56 -10.06 18.04
N VAL A 129 -10.40 -10.19 16.71
CA VAL A 129 -11.02 -11.26 15.93
C VAL A 129 -10.43 -12.59 16.39
N ASN A 130 -11.29 -13.44 16.95
CA ASN A 130 -10.92 -14.77 17.42
C ASN A 130 -11.81 -15.83 16.73
N PRO A 131 -11.21 -16.82 16.05
CA PRO A 131 -9.76 -17.04 15.90
C PRO A 131 -9.09 -16.09 14.87
N TYR A 132 -7.83 -15.72 15.13
CA TYR A 132 -7.12 -14.65 14.39
C TYR A 132 -6.94 -14.90 12.88
N PHE A 133 -6.98 -16.15 12.42
CA PHE A 133 -6.84 -16.48 10.99
C PHE A 133 -8.05 -16.04 10.14
N LEU A 134 -9.16 -15.64 10.77
CA LEU A 134 -10.29 -15.02 10.07
C LEU A 134 -10.00 -13.56 9.70
N ALA A 135 -8.98 -12.93 10.31
CA ALA A 135 -8.56 -11.58 9.99
C ALA A 135 -7.55 -11.58 8.83
N SER A 136 -8.00 -11.16 7.65
CA SER A 136 -7.14 -11.11 6.46
C SER A 136 -5.94 -10.17 6.62
N ASP A 137 -6.05 -9.11 7.44
CA ASP A 137 -4.97 -8.13 7.69
C ASP A 137 -3.69 -8.78 8.22
N THR A 138 -3.82 -9.79 9.10
CA THR A 138 -2.67 -10.54 9.63
C THR A 138 -1.94 -11.29 8.53
N THR A 139 -2.70 -11.88 7.60
CA THR A 139 -2.16 -12.64 6.48
C THR A 139 -1.39 -11.71 5.55
N TYR A 140 -1.96 -10.55 5.21
CA TYR A 140 -1.26 -9.55 4.39
C TYR A 140 -0.05 -8.95 5.11
N ALA A 141 -0.11 -8.71 6.41
CA ALA A 141 1.05 -8.25 7.18
C ALA A 141 2.20 -9.26 7.10
N VAL A 142 1.94 -10.55 7.30
CA VAL A 142 2.97 -11.61 7.18
C VAL A 142 3.49 -11.73 5.75
N LEU A 143 2.62 -11.65 4.74
CA LEU A 143 3.04 -11.69 3.33
C LEU A 143 3.94 -10.50 2.95
N TRP A 144 3.57 -9.28 3.35
CA TRP A 144 4.39 -8.09 3.13
C TRP A 144 5.72 -8.15 3.88
N LEU A 145 5.70 -8.61 5.13
CA LEU A 145 6.92 -8.79 5.91
C LEU A 145 7.84 -9.83 5.25
N SER A 146 7.30 -10.96 4.81
CA SER A 146 8.05 -11.98 4.08
C SER A 146 8.65 -11.40 2.79
N TYR A 147 7.88 -10.59 2.06
CA TYR A 147 8.34 -9.95 0.82
C TYR A 147 9.49 -8.96 1.11
N PHE A 148 9.32 -8.14 2.14
CA PHE A 148 10.33 -7.19 2.60
C PHE A 148 11.64 -7.90 2.99
N LEU A 149 11.56 -8.96 3.79
CA LEU A 149 12.72 -9.74 4.23
C LEU A 149 13.41 -10.45 3.06
N LEU A 150 12.67 -11.00 2.10
CA LEU A 150 13.25 -11.61 0.90
C LEU A 150 13.99 -10.60 0.03
N ILE A 151 13.47 -9.37 -0.08
CA ILE A 151 14.16 -8.29 -0.81
C ILE A 151 15.45 -7.89 -0.10
N LEU A 152 15.43 -7.79 1.24
CA LEU A 152 16.62 -7.48 2.04
C LEU A 152 17.67 -8.58 1.95
N GLY A 153 17.27 -9.86 2.09
CA GLY A 153 18.16 -11.02 2.03
C GLY A 153 18.82 -11.22 0.67
N ASN A 154 18.13 -10.88 -0.42
CA ASN A 154 18.68 -10.96 -1.78
C ASN A 154 19.51 -9.72 -2.18
N GLY A 155 19.57 -8.68 -1.36
CA GLY A 155 20.19 -7.40 -1.68
C GLY A 155 21.58 -7.22 -1.07
N ARG A 156 22.65 -7.40 -1.87
CA ARG A 156 23.92 -6.71 -1.62
C ARG A 156 23.64 -5.21 -1.47
N ARG A 157 24.09 -4.63 -0.34
CA ARG A 157 24.03 -3.21 0.08
C ARG A 157 23.57 -2.26 -1.05
N ARG A 158 22.32 -1.79 -0.97
CA ARG A 158 21.87 -0.67 -1.81
C ARG A 158 22.14 0.62 -1.06
N ASP A 159 23.07 1.39 -1.60
CA ASP A 159 23.29 2.77 -1.19
C ASP A 159 21.98 3.53 -1.40
N VAL A 160 21.37 4.04 -0.32
CA VAL A 160 20.13 4.83 -0.36
C VAL A 160 20.51 6.25 -0.79
N SER A 161 21.14 6.36 -1.96
CA SER A 161 21.28 7.65 -2.63
C SER A 161 19.96 7.93 -3.34
N VAL A 162 19.24 8.94 -2.84
CA VAL A 162 18.06 9.50 -3.51
C VAL A 162 18.53 10.19 -4.78
N ASN A 163 18.80 9.38 -5.80
CA ASN A 163 19.15 9.89 -7.12
C ASN A 163 17.95 10.63 -7.70
N ARG A 164 18.18 11.71 -8.46
CA ARG A 164 17.11 12.45 -9.17
C ARG A 164 16.19 11.52 -9.97
N ARG A 165 16.75 10.46 -10.56
CA ARG A 165 16.02 9.41 -11.28
C ARG A 165 15.14 8.55 -10.35
N GLY A 166 15.58 8.28 -9.13
CA GLY A 166 14.78 7.60 -8.11
C GLY A 166 13.60 8.47 -7.66
N ALA A 167 13.85 9.74 -7.36
CA ALA A 167 12.80 10.70 -6.99
C ALA A 167 11.74 10.86 -8.08
N MET A 168 12.13 10.96 -9.36
CA MET A 168 11.18 11.04 -10.48
C MET A 168 10.30 9.79 -10.59
N ARG A 169 10.85 8.59 -10.34
CA ARG A 169 10.06 7.35 -10.37
C ARG A 169 9.03 7.30 -9.25
N VAL A 170 9.42 7.74 -8.04
CA VAL A 170 8.50 7.86 -6.91
C VAL A 170 7.40 8.89 -7.23
N ALA A 171 7.76 10.03 -7.82
CA ALA A 171 6.79 11.03 -8.26
C ALA A 171 5.81 10.48 -9.30
N ILE A 172 6.28 9.70 -10.29
CA ILE A 172 5.41 9.03 -11.28
C ILE A 172 4.41 8.11 -10.58
N VAL A 173 4.87 7.29 -9.62
CA VAL A 173 3.97 6.42 -8.85
C VAL A 173 2.93 7.24 -8.07
N GLY A 174 3.34 8.33 -7.44
CA GLY A 174 2.43 9.23 -6.73
C GLY A 174 1.34 9.81 -7.63
N VAL A 175 1.72 10.30 -8.82
CA VAL A 175 0.77 10.81 -9.82
C VAL A 175 -0.18 9.72 -10.30
N LEU A 176 0.32 8.51 -10.59
CA LEU A 176 -0.51 7.38 -10.99
C LEU A 176 -1.49 6.96 -9.89
N ALA A 177 -1.05 6.96 -8.64
CA ALA A 177 -1.88 6.59 -7.50
C ALA A 177 -3.01 7.60 -7.26
N ILE A 178 -2.70 8.89 -7.30
CA ILE A 178 -3.71 9.96 -7.17
C ILE A 178 -4.68 9.91 -8.36
N GLY A 179 -4.17 9.73 -9.58
CA GLY A 179 -5.01 9.61 -10.77
C GLY A 179 -5.95 8.41 -10.70
N ALA A 180 -5.46 7.24 -10.27
CA ALA A 180 -6.28 6.04 -10.11
C ALA A 180 -7.36 6.23 -9.04
N ALA A 181 -7.00 6.83 -7.91
CA ALA A 181 -7.93 7.13 -6.82
C ALA A 181 -9.01 8.17 -7.19
N ALA A 182 -8.75 9.03 -8.18
CA ALA A 182 -9.72 10.01 -8.66
C ALA A 182 -10.59 9.51 -9.82
N LEU A 183 -10.21 8.39 -10.45
CA LEU A 183 -10.93 7.77 -11.58
C LEU A 183 -11.88 6.66 -11.16
N GLY A 184 -11.57 5.99 -10.03
CA GLY A 184 -12.45 4.99 -9.44
C GLY A 184 -13.67 5.65 -8.84
#